data_AF-A0A0G0NB80-F1
#
_entry.id   AF-A0A0G0NB80-F1
#
_cell.length_a   1.000
_cell.length_b   1.000
_cell.length_c   1.000
_cell.angle_alpha   90.00
_cell.angle_beta   90.00
_cell.angle_gamma   90.00
#
_symmetry.space_group_name_H-M   'P 1'
#
loop_
_entity.id
_entity.type
_entity.pdbx_description
1 polymer ?
#
loop_
_entity_poly.entity_id
_entity_poly.type
_entity_poly.pdbx_seq_one_letter_code
_entity_poly.pdbx_strand_id
1 'polypeptide(L)'
;MAIVLEGEKKNIDWSFALGTTVVVGIVGASIIYLFFVSPETVQQLTTPEQRTLSEFSKTSFKPEEILNSAAFQDLRTVAPLTSPTEEEVGKVNPFLP
;
A
#
# COMPACT_ATOMS: atom_id res chain seq x y z
N MET A 1 30.91 61.37 39.67
CA MET A 1 30.91 59.89 39.74
C MET A 1 30.38 59.37 38.43
N ALA A 2 31.11 58.48 37.75
CA ALA A 2 30.66 57.84 36.52
C ALA A 2 30.52 56.34 36.80
N ILE A 3 29.34 55.79 36.53
CA ILE A 3 29.05 54.36 36.67
C ILE A 3 29.47 53.72 35.34
N VAL A 4 30.54 52.93 35.37
CA VAL A 4 30.96 52.11 34.23
C VAL A 4 30.06 50.88 34.22
N LEU A 5 29.13 50.82 33.26
CA LEU A 5 28.37 49.62 32.95
C LEU A 5 29.31 48.71 32.15
N GLU A 6 30.07 47.90 32.85
CA GLU A 6 30.88 46.84 32.26
C GLU A 6 29.93 45.75 31.79
N GLY A 7 29.47 45.88 30.54
CA GLY A 7 28.59 44.90 29.92
C GLY A 7 29.33 43.57 29.80
N GLU A 8 28.94 42.58 30.61
CA GLU A 8 29.39 41.21 30.48
C GLU A 8 29.07 40.71 29.06
N LYS A 9 30.06 40.76 28.17
CA LYS A 9 30.00 40.05 26.91
C LYS A 9 30.11 38.57 27.24
N LYS A 10 28.96 37.90 27.33
CA LYS A 10 28.92 36.44 27.42
C LYS A 10 29.62 35.88 26.19
N ASN A 11 30.85 35.41 26.37
CA ASN A 11 31.59 34.72 25.33
C ASN A 11 30.86 33.42 25.02
N ILE A 12 30.22 33.37 23.85
CA ILE A 12 29.64 32.13 23.35
C ILE A 12 30.79 31.22 22.97
N ASP A 13 30.77 30.00 23.52
CA ASP A 13 31.67 28.95 23.11
C ASP A 13 31.24 28.45 21.72
N TRP A 14 31.89 29.00 20.70
CA TRP A 14 31.66 28.64 19.30
C TRP A 14 32.02 27.19 19.00
N SER A 15 32.96 26.59 19.74
CA SER A 15 33.30 25.18 19.58
C SER A 15 32.17 24.29 20.07
N PHE A 16 31.55 24.64 21.21
CA PHE A 16 30.37 23.94 21.70
C PHE A 16 29.18 24.08 20.75
N ALA A 17 28.93 25.29 20.24
CA ALA A 17 27.85 25.52 19.27
C ALA A 17 28.06 24.70 17.99
N LEU A 18 29.27 24.72 17.43
CA LEU A 18 29.60 23.96 16.22
C LEU A 18 29.50 22.45 16.44
N GLY A 19 30.00 21.94 17.57
CA GLY A 19 29.90 20.52 17.92
C GLY A 19 28.44 20.07 18.01
N THR A 20 27.59 20.88 18.63
CA THR A 20 26.15 20.59 18.75
C THR A 20 25.48 20.56 17.37
N THR A 21 25.79 21.53 16.50
CA THR A 21 25.25 21.56 15.13
C THR A 21 25.65 20.33 14.32
N VAL A 22 26.90 19.87 14.43
CA VAL A 22 27.37 18.67 13.73
C VAL A 22 26.62 17.43 14.19
N VAL A 23 26.45 17.25 15.51
CA VAL A 23 25.71 16.11 16.07
C VAL A 23 24.26 16.11 15.58
N VAL A 24 23.58 17.26 15.65
CA VAL A 24 22.20 17.39 15.15
C VAL A 24 22.13 17.11 13.65
N GLY A 25 23.10 17.58 12.87
CA GLY A 25 23.18 17.32 11.43
C GLY A 25 23.33 15.83 11.11
N ILE A 26 24.19 15.11 11.82
CA ILE A 26 24.38 13.66 11.64
C ILE A 26 23.09 12.91 11.98
N VAL A 27 22.48 13.20 13.13
CA VAL A 27 21.23 12.54 13.56
C VAL A 27 20.12 12.79 12.55
N GLY A 28 19.93 14.03 12.10
CA GLY A 28 18.93 14.39 11.10
C GLY A 28 19.17 13.68 9.76
N ALA A 29 20.42 13.67 9.28
CA ALA A 29 20.79 12.98 8.04
C ALA A 29 20.56 11.47 8.14
N SER A 30 20.88 10.84 9.27
CA SER A 30 20.63 9.41 9.51
C SER A 30 19.13 9.08 9.48
N ILE A 31 18.28 9.90 10.10
CA ILE A 31 16.82 9.71 10.03
C ILE A 31 16.34 9.80 8.58
N ILE A 32 16.74 10.85 7.86
CA ILE A 32 16.34 11.02 6.46
C ILE A 32 16.80 9.82 5.62
N TYR A 33 18.05 9.38 5.80
CA TYR A 33 18.61 8.25 5.08
C TYR A 33 17.85 6.95 5.35
N LEU A 34 17.62 6.61 6.62
CA LEU A 34 16.97 5.35 7.02
C LEU A 34 15.50 5.28 6.58
N PHE A 35 14.78 6.40 6.62
CA PHE A 35 13.34 6.40 6.37
C PHE A 35 12.95 6.78 4.94
N PHE A 36 13.79 7.51 4.20
CA PHE A 36 13.39 8.09 2.90
C PHE A 36 14.26 7.69 1.72
N VAL A 37 15.52 7.26 1.92
CA VAL A 37 16.39 6.90 0.78
C VAL A 37 16.09 5.50 0.24
N SER A 38 15.62 4.57 1.09
CA SER A 38 15.39 3.17 0.72
C SER A 38 14.00 2.64 1.15
N PRO A 39 12.89 3.22 0.68
CA PRO A 39 11.54 2.70 0.99
C PRO A 39 11.29 1.29 0.44
N GLU A 40 12.08 0.90 -0.57
CA GLU A 40 12.03 -0.41 -1.24
C GLU A 40 12.29 -1.59 -0.27
N THR A 41 13.13 -1.40 0.75
CA THR A 41 13.47 -2.46 1.72
C THR A 41 12.25 -2.85 2.57
N VAL A 42 11.32 -1.92 2.78
CA VAL A 42 10.07 -2.17 3.52
C VAL A 42 9.05 -2.92 2.65
N GLN A 43 9.07 -2.72 1.32
CA GLN A 43 8.22 -3.46 0.38
C GLN A 43 8.65 -4.92 0.20
N GLN A 44 9.90 -5.25 0.54
CA GLN A 44 10.43 -6.62 0.42
C GLN A 44 9.83 -7.59 1.46
N LEU A 45 9.11 -7.09 2.48
CA LEU A 45 8.35 -7.87 3.47
C LEU A 45 6.98 -8.35 2.96
N THR A 46 6.76 -8.31 1.65
CA THR A 46 5.58 -8.91 1.03
C THR A 46 5.68 -10.42 1.17
N THR A 47 4.79 -11.03 1.97
CA THR A 47 4.73 -12.49 2.13
C THR A 47 4.49 -13.14 0.75
N PRO A 48 4.88 -14.42 0.54
CA PRO A 48 4.65 -15.10 -0.73
C PRO A 48 3.21 -14.94 -1.24
N GLU A 49 2.22 -15.02 -0.34
CA GLU A 49 0.80 -14.82 -0.65
C GLU A 49 0.46 -13.43 -1.21
N GLN A 50 1.08 -12.37 -0.71
CA GLN A 50 0.83 -11.00 -1.17
C GLN A 50 1.46 -10.74 -2.55
N ARG A 51 2.55 -11.45 -2.92
CA ARG A 51 3.08 -11.43 -4.29
C ARG A 51 2.11 -12.07 -5.26
N THR A 52 1.52 -13.21 -4.90
CA THR A 52 0.52 -13.91 -5.74
C THR A 52 -0.72 -13.05 -5.96
N LEU A 53 -1.17 -12.31 -4.94
CA LEU A 53 -2.29 -11.36 -5.06
C LEU A 53 -1.99 -10.19 -5.99
N SER A 54 -0.75 -9.68 -5.99
CA SER A 54 -0.29 -8.63 -6.92
C SER A 54 -0.18 -9.14 -8.36
N GLU A 55 0.23 -10.40 -8.55
CA GLU A 55 0.25 -11.04 -9.86
C GLU A 55 -1.17 -11.31 -10.39
N PHE A 56 -2.08 -11.73 -9.52
CA PHE A 56 -3.49 -11.89 -9.86
C PHE A 56 -4.16 -10.57 -10.25
N SER A 57 -3.89 -9.47 -9.54
CA SER A 57 -4.47 -8.16 -9.86
C SER A 57 -3.98 -7.58 -11.20
N LYS A 58 -2.80 -8.00 -11.66
CA LYS A 58 -2.25 -7.64 -12.98
C LYS A 58 -2.77 -8.52 -14.11
N THR A 59 -3.51 -9.58 -13.80
CA THR A 59 -4.08 -10.46 -14.83
C THR A 59 -5.25 -9.75 -15.49
N SER A 60 -5.04 -9.31 -16.74
CA SER A 60 -6.09 -8.74 -17.58
C SER A 60 -7.07 -9.85 -18.01
N PHE A 61 -8.15 -10.02 -17.27
CA PHE A 61 -9.23 -10.92 -17.65
C PHE A 61 -9.94 -10.39 -18.91
N LYS A 62 -9.93 -11.17 -20.00
CA LYS A 62 -10.62 -10.84 -21.25
C LYS A 62 -11.79 -11.82 -21.46
N PRO A 63 -13.01 -11.47 -21.02
CA PRO A 63 -14.16 -12.36 -21.07
C PRO A 63 -14.48 -12.80 -22.51
N GLU A 64 -14.24 -11.92 -23.47
CA GLU A 64 -14.45 -12.15 -24.91
C GLU A 64 -13.70 -13.38 -25.43
N GLU A 65 -12.50 -13.67 -24.91
CA GLU A 65 -11.71 -14.82 -25.34
C GLU A 65 -12.34 -16.15 -24.89
N ILE A 66 -13.04 -16.15 -23.76
CA ILE A 66 -13.73 -17.32 -23.20
C ILE A 66 -15.07 -17.52 -23.92
N LEU A 67 -15.84 -16.43 -24.11
CA LEU A 67 -17.15 -16.46 -24.76
C LEU A 67 -17.04 -16.90 -26.23
N ASN A 68 -15.94 -16.59 -26.90
CA ASN A 68 -15.69 -16.99 -28.29
C ASN A 68 -14.95 -18.32 -28.42
N SER A 69 -14.59 -18.97 -27.32
CA SER A 69 -13.89 -20.27 -27.38
C SER A 69 -14.84 -21.38 -27.85
N ALA A 70 -14.32 -22.25 -28.73
CA ALA A 70 -15.09 -23.38 -29.26
C ALA A 70 -15.61 -24.30 -28.14
N ALA A 71 -14.76 -24.60 -27.15
CA ALA A 71 -15.13 -25.42 -26.00
C ALA A 71 -16.30 -24.83 -25.18
N PHE A 72 -16.33 -23.51 -24.99
CA PHE A 72 -17.43 -22.85 -24.27
C PHE A 72 -18.73 -22.85 -25.08
N GLN A 73 -18.63 -22.63 -26.40
CA GLN A 73 -19.78 -22.67 -27.30
C GLN A 73 -20.38 -24.08 -27.39
N ASP A 74 -19.53 -25.11 -27.47
CA ASP A 74 -19.97 -26.51 -27.45
C ASP A 74 -20.75 -26.82 -26.16
N LEU A 75 -20.21 -26.44 -24.98
CA LEU A 75 -20.88 -26.64 -23.70
C LEU A 75 -22.20 -25.86 -23.57
N ARG A 76 -22.29 -24.66 -24.16
CA ARG A 76 -23.51 -23.86 -24.18
C ARG A 76 -24.66 -24.56 -24.94
N THR A 77 -24.34 -25.37 -25.95
CA THR A 77 -25.35 -26.13 -26.70
C THR A 77 -25.78 -27.42 -26.01
N VAL A 78 -24.92 -27.99 -25.16
CA VAL A 78 -25.15 -29.26 -24.46
C VAL A 78 -25.93 -29.08 -23.15
N ALA A 79 -25.86 -27.88 -22.54
CA ALA A 79 -26.69 -27.53 -21.40
C ALA A 79 -27.92 -26.74 -21.87
N PRO A 80 -29.07 -27.38 -22.16
CA PRO A 80 -30.31 -26.65 -22.31
C PRO A 80 -30.54 -25.90 -20.99
N LEU A 81 -30.41 -24.58 -21.03
CA LEU A 81 -30.90 -23.70 -19.97
C LEU A 81 -32.42 -23.83 -20.02
N THR A 82 -32.98 -24.77 -19.27
CA THR A 82 -34.40 -24.77 -18.95
C THR A 82 -34.66 -23.42 -18.29
N SER A 83 -35.23 -22.48 -19.04
CA SER A 83 -35.82 -21.30 -18.44
C SER A 83 -36.86 -21.83 -17.45
N PRO A 84 -36.77 -21.53 -16.16
CA PRO A 84 -37.81 -21.92 -15.23
C PRO A 84 -39.12 -21.36 -15.78
N THR A 85 -40.09 -22.24 -16.02
CA THR A 85 -41.48 -21.83 -16.25
C THR A 85 -41.87 -20.95 -15.07
N GLU A 86 -42.65 -19.89 -15.28
CA GLU A 86 -42.97 -18.88 -14.23
C GLU A 86 -43.53 -19.50 -12.92
N GLU A 87 -44.00 -20.75 -12.97
CA GLU A 87 -44.48 -21.54 -11.82
C GLU A 87 -43.36 -22.15 -10.93
N GLU A 88 -42.10 -22.22 -11.39
CA GLU A 88 -40.95 -22.82 -10.67
C GLU A 88 -39.84 -21.81 -10.32
N VAL A 89 -40.12 -20.50 -10.37
CA VAL A 89 -39.15 -19.47 -9.97
C VAL A 89 -39.07 -19.38 -8.45
N GLY A 90 -38.26 -20.26 -7.84
CA GLY A 90 -37.76 -20.13 -6.47
C GLY A 90 -37.97 -21.35 -5.58
N LYS A 91 -37.03 -21.60 -4.67
CA LYS A 91 -37.30 -22.42 -3.49
C LYS A 91 -38.35 -21.69 -2.65
N VAL A 92 -39.45 -22.37 -2.31
CA VAL A 92 -40.39 -21.89 -1.29
C VAL A 92 -39.58 -21.66 0.00
N ASN A 93 -39.65 -20.45 0.54
CA ASN A 93 -38.90 -20.08 1.74
C ASN A 93 -39.36 -20.96 2.92
N PRO A 94 -38.49 -21.83 3.50
CA PRO A 94 -38.86 -22.73 4.58
C PRO A 94 -39.07 -22.04 5.93
N PHE A 95 -38.95 -20.71 5.98
CA PHE A 95 -39.16 -19.88 7.16
C PHE A 95 -40.41 -18.98 7.05
N LEU A 96 -41.27 -19.20 6.05
CA LEU A 96 -42.60 -18.61 6.06
C LEU A 96 -43.51 -19.44 6.99
N PRO A 97 -44.22 -18.81 7.95
CA PRO A 97 -45.13 -19.48 8.87
C PRO A 97 -46.39 -20.01 8.18
#